data_AF-A0AAW1R4L7-F1
#
_entry.id   AF-A0AAW1R4L7-F1
#
_cell.length_a   1.000
_cell.length_b   1.000
_cell.length_c   1.000
_cell.angle_alpha   90.00
_cell.angle_beta   90.00
_cell.angle_gamma   90.00
#
_symmetry.space_group_name_H-M   'P 1'
#
loop_
_entity.id
_entity.type
_entity.pdbx_description
1 polymer ?
#
loop_
_entity_poly.entity_id
_entity_poly.type
_entity_poly.pdbx_seq_one_letter_code
_entity_poly.pdbx_strand_id
1 'polypeptide(L)'
;MASVSPPCQLAVGTLQTISSQPDPGHVQRAFLKRSYRVASSRSSGRASQVSTASATPKTKAANFLSLLSNPAARMAKLRKGLSEAIVKREGVESAIAALVKANPTQAPGRADHLQGKWQLLWTTDESDFARLQRRLGPVPVASLQLIGVAGGLRNDQAANVITIAGGLLSVVLTSGCKSDPRDSGRVRITPPFRIQVKLAGLPTPIAKDLDGEETFVQQLYLDAPDAMGGCLRISRVGRFGEKKVAGSTFVHVRL
;
A
#
# COMPACT_ATOMS: atom_id res chain seq x y z
N MET A 1 24.03 49.73 9.01
CA MET A 1 24.79 48.47 9.04
C MET A 1 23.80 47.32 9.21
N ALA A 2 23.53 46.57 8.14
CA ALA A 2 22.61 45.44 8.17
C ALA A 2 23.42 44.14 8.15
N SER A 3 23.28 43.33 9.19
CA SER A 3 23.91 42.02 9.30
C SER A 3 23.07 41.01 8.52
N VAL A 4 23.61 40.55 7.38
CA VAL A 4 23.04 39.48 6.57
C VAL A 4 23.60 38.16 7.10
N SER A 5 22.75 37.33 7.69
CA SER A 5 23.11 35.95 8.02
C SER A 5 22.89 35.04 6.80
N PRO A 6 23.79 34.08 6.53
CA PRO A 6 23.70 33.22 5.34
C PRO A 6 22.72 32.06 5.54
N PRO A 7 22.15 31.52 4.45
CA PRO A 7 21.28 30.35 4.50
C PRO A 7 22.07 29.06 4.78
N CYS A 8 21.63 28.32 5.79
CA CYS A 8 22.16 27.04 6.19
C CYS A 8 21.74 25.96 5.17
N GLN A 9 22.69 25.46 4.37
CA GLN A 9 22.48 24.31 3.48
C GLN A 9 22.61 23.01 4.29
N LEU A 10 21.55 22.21 4.33
CA LEU A 10 21.61 20.85 4.85
C LEU A 10 22.21 19.92 3.79
N ALA A 11 23.44 19.48 4.06
CA ALA A 11 24.15 18.45 3.31
C ALA A 11 23.43 17.10 3.41
N VAL A 12 23.03 16.56 2.26
CA VAL A 12 22.59 15.16 2.12
C VAL A 12 23.80 14.37 1.62
N GLY A 13 24.42 13.61 2.54
CA GLY A 13 25.60 12.80 2.26
C GLY A 13 25.32 11.67 1.28
N THR A 14 25.98 11.72 0.13
CA THR A 14 26.04 10.65 -0.87
C THR A 14 27.02 9.57 -0.40
N LEU A 15 26.53 8.37 -0.09
CA LEU A 15 27.39 7.18 0.07
C LEU A 15 27.35 6.34 -1.21
N GLN A 16 28.50 6.31 -1.91
CA GLN A 16 28.77 5.48 -3.09
C GLN A 16 29.26 4.07 -2.69
N THR A 17 28.66 3.08 -3.37
CA THR A 17 29.20 1.82 -3.94
C THR A 17 30.02 0.84 -3.08
N ILE A 18 29.56 -0.42 -3.01
CA ILE A 18 30.21 -1.66 -3.52
C ILE A 18 29.20 -2.85 -3.47
N SER A 19 28.97 -3.42 -4.65
CA SER A 19 28.81 -4.83 -5.08
C SER A 19 28.01 -5.91 -4.31
N SER A 20 27.23 -6.64 -5.14
CA SER A 20 26.71 -8.03 -5.09
C SER A 20 25.48 -8.36 -4.21
N GLN A 21 24.56 -9.10 -4.84
CA GLN A 21 23.13 -9.31 -4.51
C GLN A 21 22.83 -10.15 -3.23
N PRO A 22 21.56 -10.11 -2.74
CA PRO A 22 20.64 -11.24 -3.03
C PRO A 22 19.19 -10.85 -3.38
N ASP A 23 18.41 -11.84 -3.88
CA ASP A 23 17.03 -11.74 -4.39
C ASP A 23 15.97 -11.44 -3.28
N PRO A 24 15.28 -10.28 -3.33
CA PRO A 24 14.26 -9.89 -2.35
C PRO A 24 12.91 -10.63 -2.47
N GLY A 25 12.75 -11.58 -3.40
CA GLY A 25 11.48 -12.25 -3.69
C GLY A 25 10.91 -13.17 -2.59
N HIS A 26 11.65 -13.49 -1.52
CA HIS A 26 11.23 -14.50 -0.54
C HIS A 26 10.17 -14.03 0.47
N VAL A 27 10.26 -12.77 0.94
CA VAL A 27 9.37 -12.24 1.99
C VAL A 27 7.98 -11.89 1.44
N GLN A 28 7.91 -11.33 0.23
CA GLN A 28 6.63 -11.03 -0.44
C GLN A 28 5.85 -12.31 -0.79
N ARG A 29 6.53 -13.40 -1.17
CA ARG A 29 5.88 -14.70 -1.46
C ARG A 29 5.24 -15.34 -0.23
N ALA A 30 5.85 -15.23 0.95
CA ALA A 30 5.30 -15.82 2.17
C ALA A 30 4.01 -15.10 2.62
N PHE A 31 3.96 -13.77 2.52
CA PHE A 31 2.79 -12.98 2.86
C PHE A 31 1.63 -13.22 1.87
N LEU A 32 1.90 -13.17 0.56
CA LEU A 32 0.89 -13.46 -0.47
C LEU A 32 0.35 -14.88 -0.32
N LYS A 33 1.20 -15.89 -0.08
CA LYS A 33 0.74 -17.28 0.13
C LYS A 33 -0.17 -17.43 1.36
N ARG A 34 0.02 -16.63 2.42
CA ARG A 34 -0.81 -16.70 3.63
C ARG A 34 -2.19 -16.06 3.42
N SER A 35 -2.28 -14.95 2.70
CA SER A 35 -3.55 -14.26 2.42
C SER A 35 -4.47 -15.02 1.47
N TYR A 36 -3.94 -15.91 0.62
CA TYR A 36 -4.73 -16.71 -0.33
C TYR A 36 -5.08 -18.13 0.16
N ARG A 37 -4.57 -18.58 1.32
CA ARG A 37 -4.78 -19.97 1.80
C ARG A 37 -6.07 -20.21 2.59
N VAL A 38 -6.92 -19.20 2.77
CA VAL A 38 -8.12 -19.28 3.63
C VAL A 38 -9.37 -19.79 2.90
N ALA A 39 -9.32 -20.03 1.58
CA ALA A 39 -10.50 -20.41 0.78
C ALA A 39 -10.56 -21.91 0.38
N SER A 40 -10.23 -22.84 1.29
CA SER A 40 -10.53 -24.26 1.08
C SER A 40 -10.93 -24.98 2.38
N SER A 41 -12.02 -24.57 3.02
CA SER A 41 -12.69 -25.43 3.98
C SER A 41 -13.49 -26.49 3.23
N ARG A 42 -13.05 -27.74 3.40
CA ARG A 42 -13.74 -28.96 2.95
C ARG A 42 -15.08 -29.05 3.67
N SER A 43 -16.19 -29.00 2.93
CA SER A 43 -17.48 -29.50 3.42
C SER A 43 -17.51 -31.02 3.21
N SER A 44 -17.41 -31.77 4.31
CA SER A 44 -17.61 -33.22 4.33
C SER A 44 -18.92 -33.58 5.02
N GLY A 45 -19.74 -34.41 4.38
CA GLY A 45 -20.87 -35.14 4.97
C GLY A 45 -22.24 -34.58 4.57
N ARG A 46 -23.00 -35.12 3.59
CA ARG A 46 -23.60 -36.46 3.39
C ARG A 46 -25.04 -36.52 3.92
N ALA A 47 -26.02 -36.57 3.02
CA ALA A 47 -27.18 -37.49 3.08
C ALA A 47 -27.90 -37.51 1.72
N SER A 48 -28.15 -38.73 1.25
CA SER A 48 -28.69 -39.11 -0.04
C SER A 48 -30.16 -38.76 -0.22
N GLN A 49 -30.55 -38.24 -1.39
CA GLN A 49 -31.86 -38.47 -1.96
C GLN A 49 -31.72 -38.83 -3.45
N VAL A 50 -32.16 -40.05 -3.75
CA VAL A 50 -32.29 -40.59 -5.10
C VAL A 50 -33.57 -40.00 -5.70
N SER A 51 -33.44 -39.17 -6.73
CA SER A 51 -34.55 -38.76 -7.59
C SER A 51 -34.12 -38.91 -9.04
N THR A 52 -34.68 -39.92 -9.69
CA THR A 52 -34.63 -40.18 -11.13
C THR A 52 -35.55 -39.20 -11.86
N ALA A 53 -35.01 -38.24 -12.60
CA ALA A 53 -35.77 -37.49 -13.60
C ALA A 53 -34.89 -36.93 -14.73
N SER A 54 -35.13 -37.50 -15.93
CA SER A 54 -35.16 -36.89 -17.27
C SER A 54 -34.10 -35.84 -17.63
N ALA A 55 -33.12 -36.27 -18.43
CA ALA A 55 -32.10 -35.43 -19.04
C ALA A 55 -32.68 -34.63 -20.23
N THR A 56 -32.72 -33.30 -20.09
CA THR A 56 -32.79 -32.37 -21.23
C THR A 56 -31.46 -31.59 -21.33
N PRO A 57 -30.71 -31.71 -22.45
CA PRO A 57 -29.40 -31.09 -22.60
C PRO A 57 -29.55 -29.68 -23.21
N LYS A 58 -29.90 -28.67 -22.40
CA LYS A 58 -29.91 -27.26 -22.87
C LYS A 58 -29.25 -26.25 -21.91
N THR A 59 -28.52 -26.71 -20.90
CA THR A 59 -28.09 -25.85 -19.77
C THR A 59 -26.56 -25.70 -19.64
N LYS A 60 -25.81 -25.60 -20.76
CA LYS A 60 -24.36 -25.31 -20.70
C LYS A 60 -23.96 -23.91 -21.21
N ALA A 61 -24.71 -23.31 -22.13
CA ALA A 61 -24.37 -22.00 -22.68
C ALA A 61 -24.74 -20.82 -21.74
N ALA A 62 -25.81 -20.95 -20.94
CA ALA A 62 -26.28 -19.86 -20.07
C ALA A 62 -25.34 -19.54 -18.89
N ASN A 63 -24.52 -20.49 -18.45
CA ASN A 63 -23.62 -20.30 -17.30
C ASN A 63 -22.31 -19.57 -17.63
N PHE A 64 -21.91 -19.47 -18.90
CA PHE A 64 -20.65 -18.82 -19.27
C PHE A 64 -20.76 -17.29 -19.29
N LEU A 65 -21.92 -16.75 -19.69
CA LEU A 65 -22.18 -15.31 -19.68
C LEU A 65 -22.31 -14.77 -18.24
N SER A 66 -22.94 -15.51 -17.32
CA SER A 66 -23.07 -15.09 -15.92
C SER A 66 -21.73 -15.08 -15.17
N LEU A 67 -20.77 -15.94 -15.56
CA LEU A 67 -19.40 -15.94 -15.02
C LEU A 67 -18.59 -14.70 -15.45
N LEU A 68 -18.86 -14.14 -16.64
CA LEU A 68 -18.24 -12.88 -17.08
C LEU A 68 -18.89 -11.65 -16.42
N SER A 69 -20.10 -11.80 -15.90
CA SER A 69 -20.86 -10.72 -15.26
C SER A 69 -20.60 -10.58 -13.76
N ASN A 70 -19.92 -11.52 -13.09
CA ASN A 70 -19.67 -11.43 -11.64
C ASN A 70 -18.54 -10.42 -11.35
N PRO A 71 -18.84 -9.22 -10.79
CA PRO A 71 -17.84 -8.20 -10.53
C PRO A 71 -16.77 -8.67 -9.54
N ALA A 72 -17.16 -9.45 -8.52
CA ALA A 72 -16.24 -9.95 -7.51
C ALA A 72 -15.20 -10.92 -8.11
N ALA A 73 -15.63 -11.82 -9.00
CA ALA A 73 -14.73 -12.75 -9.69
C ALA A 73 -13.75 -12.00 -10.61
N ARG A 74 -14.24 -10.96 -11.31
CA ARG A 74 -13.39 -10.07 -12.13
C ARG A 74 -12.36 -9.33 -11.27
N MET A 75 -12.77 -8.77 -10.13
CA MET A 75 -11.86 -8.06 -9.22
C MET A 75 -10.80 -9.00 -8.64
N ALA A 76 -11.19 -10.21 -8.21
CA ALA A 76 -10.25 -11.21 -7.74
C ALA A 76 -9.19 -11.56 -8.80
N LYS A 77 -9.60 -11.69 -10.07
CA LYS A 77 -8.68 -11.93 -11.20
C LYS A 77 -7.71 -10.77 -11.39
N LEU A 78 -8.19 -9.52 -11.37
CA LEU A 78 -7.34 -8.33 -11.53
C LEU A 78 -6.33 -8.19 -10.38
N ARG A 79 -6.78 -8.42 -9.13
CA ARG A 79 -5.91 -8.39 -7.94
C ARG A 79 -4.83 -9.46 -7.98
N LYS A 80 -5.18 -10.68 -8.42
CA LYS A 80 -4.22 -11.74 -8.66
C LYS A 80 -3.19 -11.32 -9.72
N GLY A 81 -3.64 -10.75 -10.84
CA GLY A 81 -2.76 -10.23 -11.89
C GLY A 81 -1.79 -9.16 -11.38
N LEU A 82 -2.25 -8.21 -10.56
CA LEU A 82 -1.39 -7.22 -9.93
C LEU A 82 -0.37 -7.85 -8.97
N SER A 83 -0.80 -8.82 -8.16
CA SER A 83 0.11 -9.53 -7.24
C SER A 83 1.22 -10.26 -7.99
N GLU A 84 0.87 -10.94 -9.09
CA GLU A 84 1.85 -11.61 -9.96
C GLU A 84 2.79 -10.63 -10.64
N ALA A 85 2.28 -9.50 -11.13
CA ALA A 85 3.09 -8.43 -11.72
C ALA A 85 4.09 -7.84 -10.72
N ILE A 86 3.68 -7.61 -9.46
CA ILE A 86 4.57 -7.12 -8.40
C ILE A 86 5.69 -8.13 -8.12
N VAL A 87 5.36 -9.42 -8.00
CA VAL A 87 6.35 -10.48 -7.75
C VAL A 87 7.35 -10.60 -8.90
N LYS A 88 6.89 -10.45 -10.14
CA LYS A 88 7.74 -10.48 -11.35
C LYS A 88 8.47 -9.15 -11.62
N ARG A 89 8.04 -8.06 -10.98
CA ARG A 89 8.48 -6.68 -11.23
C ARG A 89 8.27 -6.23 -12.69
N GLU A 90 7.27 -6.78 -13.35
CA GLU A 90 6.99 -6.54 -14.77
C GLU A 90 5.51 -6.23 -14.96
N GLY A 91 5.18 -5.25 -15.79
CA GLY A 91 3.79 -4.93 -16.15
C GLY A 91 2.93 -4.37 -15.00
N VAL A 92 3.54 -3.92 -13.89
CA VAL A 92 2.81 -3.47 -12.69
C VAL A 92 1.88 -2.30 -12.99
N GLU A 93 2.36 -1.27 -13.69
CA GLU A 93 1.53 -0.10 -14.03
C GLU A 93 0.35 -0.44 -14.95
N SER A 94 0.51 -1.42 -15.85
CA SER A 94 -0.60 -1.91 -16.69
C SER A 94 -1.65 -2.64 -15.85
N ALA A 95 -1.21 -3.48 -14.91
CA ALA A 95 -2.12 -4.15 -13.97
C ALA A 95 -2.84 -3.14 -13.05
N ILE A 96 -2.15 -2.09 -12.59
CA ILE A 96 -2.73 -0.98 -11.84
C ILE A 96 -3.81 -0.28 -12.67
N ALA A 97 -3.52 0.09 -13.93
CA ALA A 97 -4.48 0.76 -14.79
C ALA A 97 -5.75 -0.08 -15.01
N ALA A 98 -5.61 -1.39 -15.20
CA ALA A 98 -6.73 -2.31 -15.32
C ALA A 98 -7.58 -2.38 -14.04
N LEU A 99 -6.94 -2.34 -12.87
CA LEU A 99 -7.62 -2.36 -11.57
C LEU A 99 -8.34 -1.04 -11.27
N VAL A 100 -7.69 0.11 -11.54
CA VAL A 100 -8.26 1.45 -11.38
C VAL A 100 -9.51 1.63 -12.23
N LYS A 101 -9.51 1.13 -13.47
CA LYS A 101 -10.71 1.15 -14.33
C LYS A 101 -11.90 0.38 -13.75
N ALA A 102 -11.63 -0.60 -12.88
CA ALA A 102 -12.64 -1.41 -12.21
C ALA A 102 -12.85 -1.02 -10.74
N ASN A 103 -12.33 0.14 -10.32
CA ASN A 103 -12.38 0.59 -8.92
C ASN A 103 -13.83 0.64 -8.41
N PRO A 104 -14.19 -0.12 -7.35
CA PRO A 104 -15.53 -0.09 -6.79
C PRO A 104 -15.82 1.21 -6.02
N THR A 105 -14.77 1.92 -5.57
CA THR A 105 -14.90 3.09 -4.70
C THR A 105 -14.79 4.38 -5.51
N GLN A 106 -15.91 5.11 -5.64
CA GLN A 106 -15.97 6.35 -6.42
C GLN A 106 -15.18 7.52 -5.79
N ALA A 107 -15.11 7.60 -4.46
CA ALA A 107 -14.48 8.69 -3.71
C ALA A 107 -13.43 8.16 -2.71
N PRO A 108 -12.35 7.52 -3.19
CA PRO A 108 -11.43 6.78 -2.32
C PRO A 108 -10.66 7.68 -1.33
N GLY A 109 -10.50 8.97 -1.62
CA GLY A 109 -9.86 9.94 -0.72
C GLY A 109 -10.74 10.38 0.45
N ARG A 110 -12.05 10.11 0.39
CA ARG A 110 -13.04 10.46 1.44
C ARG A 110 -13.65 9.24 2.12
N ALA A 111 -13.29 8.04 1.69
CA ALA A 111 -13.85 6.82 2.23
C ALA A 111 -13.34 6.55 3.65
N ASP A 112 -14.24 6.26 4.59
CA ASP A 112 -13.88 6.00 5.99
C ASP A 112 -12.91 4.82 6.14
N HIS A 113 -13.04 3.82 5.28
CA HIS A 113 -12.18 2.64 5.26
C HIS A 113 -10.78 2.90 4.69
N LEU A 114 -10.45 4.13 4.30
CA LEU A 114 -9.07 4.57 4.04
C LEU A 114 -8.24 4.60 5.34
N GLN A 115 -8.89 4.85 6.49
CA GLN A 115 -8.23 4.78 7.79
C GLN A 115 -7.78 3.35 8.10
N GLY A 116 -6.64 3.20 8.78
CA GLY A 116 -6.12 1.90 9.17
C GLY A 116 -4.61 1.79 9.13
N LYS A 117 -4.14 0.55 9.22
CA LYS A 117 -2.74 0.16 9.07
C LYS A 117 -2.54 -0.44 7.70
N TRP A 118 -1.58 0.08 6.96
CA TRP A 118 -1.35 -0.26 5.57
C TRP A 118 0.10 -0.64 5.36
N GLN A 119 0.37 -1.81 4.81
CA GLN A 119 1.71 -2.24 4.46
C GLN A 119 2.02 -1.93 3.00
N LEU A 120 3.17 -1.33 2.75
CA LEU A 120 3.65 -1.08 1.39
C LEU A 120 4.04 -2.42 0.72
N LEU A 121 3.42 -2.73 -0.41
CA LEU A 121 3.74 -3.88 -1.24
C LEU A 121 4.70 -3.53 -2.37
N TRP A 122 4.49 -2.38 -3.02
CA TRP A 122 5.27 -1.95 -4.18
C TRP A 122 5.21 -0.44 -4.37
N THR A 123 6.26 0.13 -4.97
CA THR A 123 6.30 1.53 -5.40
C THR A 123 7.09 1.67 -6.71
N THR A 124 6.73 2.67 -7.54
CA THR A 124 7.52 3.05 -8.72
C THR A 124 8.82 3.73 -8.35
N ASP A 125 8.85 4.41 -7.21
CA ASP A 125 10.02 5.19 -6.83
C ASP A 125 11.15 4.24 -6.44
N GLU A 126 12.33 4.43 -7.03
CA GLU A 126 13.58 3.90 -6.50
C GLU A 126 14.01 4.70 -5.26
N SER A 127 13.05 4.86 -4.35
CA SER A 127 13.16 5.61 -3.12
C SER A 127 14.34 5.11 -2.29
N ASP A 128 14.81 5.96 -1.39
CA ASP A 128 15.83 5.57 -0.42
C ASP A 128 15.41 4.35 0.40
N PHE A 129 14.12 4.04 0.52
CA PHE A 129 13.63 2.77 1.08
C PHE A 129 14.04 1.55 0.26
N ALA A 130 13.86 1.58 -1.06
CA ALA A 130 14.29 0.48 -1.94
C ALA A 130 15.82 0.33 -1.95
N ARG A 131 16.56 1.44 -1.83
CA ARG A 131 18.02 1.43 -1.64
C ARG A 131 18.40 0.85 -0.29
N LEU A 132 17.71 1.24 0.78
CA LEU A 132 17.93 0.75 2.14
C LEU A 132 17.68 -0.76 2.22
N GLN A 133 16.57 -1.24 1.65
CA GLN A 133 16.26 -2.66 1.59
C GLN A 133 17.34 -3.45 0.84
N ARG A 134 17.87 -2.92 -0.26
CA ARG A 134 19.01 -3.53 -0.99
C ARG A 134 20.29 -3.54 -0.15
N ARG A 135 20.60 -2.45 0.56
CA ARG A 135 21.83 -2.29 1.35
C ARG A 135 21.85 -3.15 2.61
N LEU A 136 20.71 -3.32 3.25
CA LEU A 136 20.61 -4.08 4.51
C LEU A 136 20.53 -5.60 4.29
N GLY A 137 20.53 -6.07 3.04
CA GLY A 137 20.62 -7.49 2.69
C GLY A 137 19.54 -8.33 3.35
N PRO A 138 19.88 -9.30 4.23
CA PRO A 138 18.93 -10.21 4.85
C PRO A 138 18.12 -9.57 6.00
N VAL A 139 18.47 -8.35 6.42
CA VAL A 139 17.78 -7.69 7.53
C VAL A 139 16.35 -7.35 7.10
N PRO A 140 15.31 -7.81 7.82
CA PRO A 140 13.95 -7.53 7.46
C PRO A 140 13.65 -6.04 7.60
N VAL A 141 13.17 -5.44 6.52
CA VAL A 141 12.69 -4.06 6.48
C VAL A 141 11.23 -4.05 6.06
N ALA A 142 10.37 -3.33 6.78
CA ALA A 142 8.97 -3.14 6.41
C ALA A 142 8.58 -1.66 6.50
N SER A 143 7.74 -1.22 5.56
CA SER A 143 7.14 0.12 5.53
C SER A 143 5.64 0.01 5.80
N LEU A 144 5.20 0.69 6.85
CA LEU A 144 3.81 0.77 7.27
C LEU A 144 3.33 2.21 7.17
N GLN A 145 2.10 2.40 6.75
CA GLN A 145 1.40 3.66 6.78
C GLN A 145 0.20 3.55 7.70
N LEU A 146 0.20 4.34 8.76
CA LEU A 146 -0.86 4.45 9.75
C LEU A 146 -1.70 5.68 9.40
N ILE A 147 -3.02 5.55 9.33
CA ILE A 147 -3.93 6.66 9.01
C ILE A 147 -5.09 6.67 9.99
N GLY A 148 -5.34 7.83 10.61
CA GLY A 148 -6.49 8.03 11.48
C GLY A 148 -6.48 7.17 12.74
N VAL A 149 -7.63 7.09 13.40
CA VAL A 149 -7.81 6.33 14.65
C VAL A 149 -7.62 4.83 14.43
N ALA A 150 -8.07 4.30 13.30
CA ALA A 150 -7.84 2.88 12.96
C ALA A 150 -6.35 2.55 12.76
N GLY A 151 -5.50 3.56 12.51
CA GLY A 151 -4.04 3.43 12.49
C GLY A 151 -3.38 3.57 13.87
N GLY A 152 -4.13 3.92 14.92
CA GLY A 152 -3.62 4.25 16.24
C GLY A 152 -3.15 5.71 16.39
N LEU A 153 -3.66 6.62 15.55
CA LEU A 153 -3.33 8.04 15.54
C LEU A 153 -4.59 8.89 15.82
N ARG A 154 -4.47 10.21 15.76
CA ARG A 154 -5.64 11.11 15.70
C ARG A 154 -6.33 11.01 14.34
N ASN A 155 -7.63 11.36 14.28
CA ASN A 155 -8.44 11.27 13.06
C ASN A 155 -7.83 11.99 11.84
N ASP A 156 -7.10 13.07 12.06
CA ASP A 156 -6.51 13.91 11.03
C ASP A 156 -4.98 13.77 10.93
N GLN A 157 -4.46 12.60 11.30
CA GLN A 157 -3.03 12.31 11.24
C GLN A 157 -2.74 11.07 10.41
N ALA A 158 -1.55 11.08 9.82
CA ALA A 158 -0.93 9.91 9.23
C ALA A 158 0.50 9.74 9.78
N ALA A 159 1.00 8.52 9.71
CA ALA A 159 2.39 8.23 10.00
C ALA A 159 2.93 7.20 9.02
N ASN A 160 4.14 7.44 8.51
CA ASN A 160 4.93 6.43 7.83
C ASN A 160 5.92 5.86 8.83
N VAL A 161 5.92 4.53 8.98
CA VAL A 161 6.78 3.80 9.91
C VAL A 161 7.65 2.84 9.11
N ILE A 162 8.95 3.09 9.09
CA ILE A 162 9.94 2.18 8.55
C ILE A 162 10.50 1.38 9.72
N THR A 163 10.30 0.08 9.71
CA THR A 163 10.83 -0.85 10.72
C THR A 163 11.99 -1.64 10.11
N ILE A 164 13.06 -1.78 10.88
CA ILE A 164 14.30 -2.48 10.49
C ILE A 164 14.60 -3.52 11.56
N ALA A 165 15.09 -4.69 11.14
CA ALA A 165 15.46 -5.80 12.02
C ALA A 165 14.33 -6.20 12.97
N GLY A 166 13.12 -6.37 12.42
CA GLY A 166 11.95 -6.80 13.19
C GLY A 166 11.43 -5.75 14.18
N GLY A 167 11.81 -4.48 14.01
CA GLY A 167 11.37 -3.39 14.88
C GLY A 167 12.41 -2.98 15.94
N LEU A 168 13.60 -3.60 15.94
CA LEU A 168 14.73 -3.14 16.76
C LEU A 168 15.03 -1.67 16.48
N LEU A 169 15.00 -1.25 15.22
CA LEU A 169 15.09 0.16 14.85
C LEU A 169 13.82 0.54 14.07
N SER A 170 13.20 1.65 14.44
CA SER A 170 12.07 2.20 13.68
C SER A 170 12.24 3.70 13.46
N VAL A 171 11.95 4.14 12.25
CA VAL A 171 11.84 5.57 11.90
C VAL A 171 10.37 5.88 11.67
N VAL A 172 9.83 6.82 12.43
CA VAL A 172 8.44 7.24 12.38
C VAL A 172 8.39 8.67 11.87
N LEU A 173 7.70 8.90 10.75
CA LEU A 173 7.40 10.22 10.22
C LEU A 173 5.91 10.46 10.35
N THR A 174 5.49 11.37 11.23
CA THR A 174 4.10 11.76 11.41
C THR A 174 3.78 13.05 10.67
N SER A 175 2.54 13.18 10.19
CA SER A 175 2.02 14.37 9.50
C SER A 175 0.53 14.55 9.75
N GLY A 176 0.02 15.74 9.42
CA GLY A 176 -1.42 15.95 9.23
C GLY A 176 -1.91 15.25 7.95
N CYS A 177 -3.12 14.73 7.98
CA CYS A 177 -3.73 14.00 6.86
C CYS A 177 -5.24 14.28 6.84
N LYS A 178 -5.72 14.90 5.77
CA LYS A 178 -7.15 15.24 5.58
C LYS A 178 -7.57 14.99 4.15
N SER A 179 -8.83 14.64 3.91
CA SER A 179 -9.37 14.61 2.55
C SER A 179 -9.33 16.02 1.93
N ASP A 180 -9.11 16.08 0.61
CA ASP A 180 -9.18 17.35 -0.12
C ASP A 180 -10.66 17.74 -0.33
N PRO A 181 -11.11 18.92 0.13
CA PRO A 181 -12.48 19.37 -0.13
C PRO A 181 -12.77 19.60 -1.62
N ARG A 182 -11.74 19.83 -2.44
CA ARG A 182 -11.88 20.12 -3.87
C ARG A 182 -11.86 18.86 -4.76
N ASP A 183 -11.34 17.74 -4.26
CA ASP A 183 -11.23 16.49 -5.02
C ASP A 183 -11.44 15.28 -4.12
N SER A 184 -12.50 14.52 -4.38
CA SER A 184 -12.89 13.36 -3.58
C SER A 184 -11.94 12.16 -3.70
N GLY A 185 -11.06 12.15 -4.68
CA GLY A 185 -10.00 11.19 -4.84
C GLY A 185 -8.67 11.63 -4.21
N ARG A 186 -8.56 12.84 -3.65
CA ARG A 186 -7.29 13.33 -3.07
C ARG A 186 -7.28 13.36 -1.56
N VAL A 187 -6.08 13.13 -1.04
CA VAL A 187 -5.72 13.33 0.36
C VAL A 187 -4.62 14.39 0.41
N ARG A 188 -4.76 15.29 1.37
CA ARG A 188 -3.88 16.39 1.64
C ARG A 188 -3.02 16.05 2.86
N ILE A 189 -1.71 16.04 2.66
CA ILE A 189 -0.71 15.77 3.69
C ILE A 189 -0.08 17.08 4.10
N THR A 190 -0.18 17.43 5.38
CA THR A 190 0.16 18.78 5.86
C THR A 190 1.20 18.74 6.99
N PRO A 191 1.97 19.83 7.15
CA PRO A 191 2.74 20.07 8.38
C PRO A 191 1.84 20.10 9.65
N PRO A 192 2.43 20.02 10.85
CA PRO A 192 3.86 19.80 11.10
C PRO A 192 4.26 18.36 10.76
N PHE A 193 5.43 18.22 10.12
CA PHE A 193 6.06 16.92 9.94
C PHE A 193 6.96 16.67 11.13
N ARG A 194 6.90 15.47 11.72
CA ARG A 194 7.77 15.11 12.84
C ARG A 194 8.40 13.76 12.58
N ILE A 195 9.73 13.74 12.58
CA ILE A 195 10.51 12.50 12.52
C ILE A 195 10.91 12.08 13.93
N GLN A 196 10.76 10.80 14.23
CA GLN A 196 11.19 10.19 15.48
C GLN A 196 11.87 8.86 15.20
N VAL A 197 13.02 8.63 15.84
CA VAL A 197 13.69 7.32 15.84
C VAL A 197 13.32 6.57 17.12
N LYS A 198 12.98 5.30 17.00
CA LYS A 198 12.71 4.38 18.11
C LYS A 198 13.69 3.21 18.09
N LEU A 199 14.17 2.83 19.27
CA LEU A 199 15.03 1.67 19.48
C LEU A 199 14.29 0.66 20.37
N ALA A 200 14.09 -0.57 19.89
CA ALA A 200 13.29 -1.61 20.54
C ALA A 200 11.90 -1.12 20.98
N GLY A 201 11.25 -0.30 20.15
CA GLY A 201 9.95 0.31 20.43
C GLY A 201 9.99 1.54 21.37
N LEU A 202 11.11 1.79 22.05
CA LEU A 202 11.29 2.94 22.94
C LEU A 202 11.66 4.19 22.15
N PRO A 203 11.06 5.36 22.44
CA PRO A 203 11.43 6.61 21.80
C PRO A 203 12.86 7.00 22.17
N THR A 204 13.65 7.44 21.18
CA THR A 204 14.97 8.03 21.42
C THR A 204 14.84 9.56 21.51
N PRO A 205 15.84 10.29 22.05
CA PRO A 205 15.83 11.76 22.04
C PRO A 205 15.91 12.37 20.62
N ILE A 206 16.11 11.54 19.59
CA ILE A 206 16.13 11.98 18.19
C ILE A 206 14.68 12.14 17.72
N ALA A 207 14.11 13.30 18.04
CA ALA A 207 12.86 13.80 17.49
C ALA A 207 13.09 15.19 16.92
N LYS A 208 12.67 15.42 15.68
CA LYS A 208 12.83 16.70 15.02
C LYS A 208 11.55 17.06 14.26
N ASP A 209 11.10 18.28 14.43
CA ASP A 209 10.08 18.86 13.57
C ASP A 209 10.76 19.29 12.27
N LEU A 210 10.14 18.92 11.17
CA LEU A 210 10.60 19.20 9.83
C LEU A 210 9.66 20.23 9.21
N ASP A 211 10.26 21.26 8.64
CA ASP A 211 9.56 22.12 7.70
C ASP A 211 9.23 21.32 6.45
N GLY A 212 8.13 21.67 5.80
CA GLY A 212 7.75 21.03 4.55
C GLY A 212 6.54 21.71 3.94
N GLU A 213 6.38 21.49 2.65
CA GLU A 213 5.21 21.96 1.93
C GLU A 213 4.09 20.92 2.02
N GLU A 214 2.87 21.42 1.96
CA GLU A 214 1.71 20.56 1.78
C GLU A 214 1.84 19.75 0.49
N THR A 215 1.52 18.47 0.57
CA THR A 215 1.58 17.55 -0.57
C THR A 215 0.23 16.88 -0.79
N PHE A 216 -0.14 16.70 -2.05
CA PHE A 216 -1.39 16.05 -2.43
C PHE A 216 -1.13 14.63 -2.94
N VAL A 217 -1.89 13.68 -2.44
CA VAL A 217 -1.83 12.28 -2.83
C VAL A 217 -3.17 11.86 -3.40
N GLN A 218 -3.18 11.49 -4.68
CA GLN A 218 -4.34 10.92 -5.35
C GLN A 218 -4.51 9.46 -4.92
N GLN A 219 -5.66 9.11 -4.37
CA GLN A 219 -6.12 7.74 -4.19
C GLN A 219 -6.75 7.27 -5.51
N LEU A 220 -6.07 6.39 -6.23
CA LEU A 220 -6.52 5.87 -7.53
C LEU A 220 -7.46 4.68 -7.36
N TYR A 221 -7.25 3.90 -6.30
CA TYR A 221 -8.00 2.67 -6.04
C TYR A 221 -8.10 2.43 -4.54
N LEU A 222 -9.27 1.96 -4.11
CA LEU A 222 -9.48 1.47 -2.75
C LEU A 222 -10.50 0.32 -2.76
N ASP A 223 -10.09 -0.83 -2.26
CA ASP A 223 -10.98 -1.99 -2.08
C ASP A 223 -12.06 -1.69 -1.04
N ALA A 224 -13.24 -2.27 -1.26
CA ALA A 224 -14.27 -2.33 -0.24
C ALA A 224 -13.78 -3.11 1.01
N PRO A 225 -14.30 -2.81 2.21
CA PRO A 225 -13.88 -3.43 3.47
C PRO A 225 -14.01 -4.95 3.50
N ASP A 226 -14.97 -5.49 2.74
CA ASP A 226 -15.34 -6.90 2.66
C ASP A 226 -14.62 -7.65 1.53
N ALA A 227 -13.68 -7.00 0.83
CA ALA A 227 -12.94 -7.64 -0.25
C ALA A 227 -12.08 -8.80 0.26
N MET A 228 -12.28 -10.00 -0.33
CA MET A 228 -11.51 -11.18 0.03
C MET A 228 -9.99 -10.95 -0.15
N GLY A 229 -9.20 -11.32 0.86
CA GLY A 229 -7.73 -11.24 0.80
C GLY A 229 -7.12 -9.91 1.28
N GLY A 230 -7.87 -9.12 2.06
CA GLY A 230 -7.46 -7.83 2.61
C GLY A 230 -7.75 -6.66 1.66
N CYS A 231 -7.90 -5.45 2.18
CA CYS A 231 -8.17 -4.28 1.34
C CYS A 231 -6.88 -3.81 0.66
N LEU A 232 -6.90 -3.63 -0.66
CA LEU A 232 -5.85 -2.99 -1.42
C LEU A 232 -6.12 -1.48 -1.57
N ARG A 233 -5.04 -0.69 -1.53
CA ARG A 233 -5.03 0.73 -1.89
C ARG A 233 -3.97 0.98 -2.95
N ILE A 234 -4.30 1.85 -3.91
CA ILE A 234 -3.31 2.41 -4.85
C ILE A 234 -3.36 3.92 -4.75
N SER A 235 -2.21 4.53 -4.50
CA SER A 235 -2.06 5.97 -4.39
C SER A 235 -0.96 6.49 -5.31
N ARG A 236 -1.10 7.72 -5.80
CA ARG A 236 -0.10 8.42 -6.60
C ARG A 236 0.14 9.82 -6.05
N VAL A 237 1.40 10.20 -5.87
CA VAL A 237 1.76 11.54 -5.41
C VAL A 237 1.56 12.51 -6.58
N GLY A 238 0.86 13.62 -6.29
CA GLY A 238 0.59 14.67 -7.27
C GLY A 238 1.88 15.35 -7.76
N ARG A 239 1.75 16.16 -8.81
CA ARG A 239 2.87 16.98 -9.31
C ARG A 239 3.14 18.24 -8.46
N PHE A 240 2.25 18.54 -7.52
CA PHE A 240 2.34 19.67 -6.61
C PHE A 240 2.89 19.19 -5.26
N GLY A 241 3.96 19.83 -4.78
CA GLY A 241 4.68 19.46 -3.57
C GLY A 241 6.12 19.01 -3.86
N GLU A 242 6.63 18.07 -3.06
CA GLU A 242 8.02 17.64 -3.13
C GLU A 242 8.36 16.97 -4.47
N LYS A 243 9.20 17.64 -5.27
CA LYS A 243 9.60 17.20 -6.63
C LYS A 243 10.21 15.82 -6.68
N LYS A 244 10.85 15.35 -5.60
CA LYS A 244 11.55 14.06 -5.55
C LYS A 244 10.60 12.87 -5.64
N VAL A 245 9.40 13.01 -5.07
CA VAL A 245 8.41 11.92 -4.99
C VAL A 245 7.22 12.13 -5.92
N ALA A 246 7.14 13.28 -6.59
CA ALA A 246 6.08 13.62 -7.52
C ALA A 246 5.91 12.56 -8.62
N GLY A 247 4.67 12.11 -8.83
CA GLY A 247 4.32 11.08 -9.81
C GLY A 247 4.50 9.64 -9.32
N SER A 248 5.09 9.42 -8.15
CA SER A 248 5.31 8.08 -7.62
C SER A 248 4.00 7.36 -7.30
N THR A 249 3.88 6.11 -7.75
CA THR A 249 2.78 5.21 -7.41
C THR A 249 3.16 4.34 -6.22
N PHE A 250 2.20 4.06 -5.35
CA PHE A 250 2.35 3.18 -4.19
C PHE A 250 1.17 2.20 -4.14
N VAL A 251 1.47 0.93 -3.92
CA VAL A 251 0.49 -0.13 -3.73
C VAL A 251 0.60 -0.62 -2.30
N HIS A 252 -0.51 -0.54 -1.57
CA HIS A 252 -0.59 -0.93 -0.17
C HIS A 252 -1.66 -2.01 0.04
N VAL A 253 -1.45 -2.83 1.06
CA VAL A 253 -2.46 -3.76 1.58
C VAL A 253 -2.76 -3.43 3.03
N ARG A 254 -4.02 -3.53 3.42
CA ARG A 254 -4.45 -3.33 4.80
C ARG A 254 -4.04 -4.52 5.67
N LEU A 255 -3.58 -4.23 6.89
CA LEU A 255 -3.26 -5.21 7.94
C LEU A 255 -4.41 -5.39 8.92
#